data_AF-A0A7X6SF07-F1
#
_entry.id   AF-A0A7X6SF07-F1
#
_cell.length_a   1.000
_cell.length_b   1.000
_cell.length_c   1.000
_cell.angle_alpha   90.00
_cell.angle_beta   90.00
_cell.angle_gamma   90.00
#
_symmetry.space_group_name_H-M   'P 1'
#
loop_
_entity.id
_entity.type
_entity.pdbx_description
1 polymer ?
#
loop_
_entity_poly.entity_id
_entity_poly.type
_entity_poly.pdbx_seq_one_letter_code
_entity_poly.pdbx_strand_id
1 'polypeptide(L)'
;MIKTEAAALCRYLQACCPQQKFDQFTSDAWFDLLADMPFGLAKLAAQRVASRQPFVSPSEIIATAKAMRKAVDPHITRLLDETEGAAPADPDADWIAWCKARRERVAYLVDLAIATKAATFGDELVEQVTAVDADRLPLEPKPQLPIVDRKADIVQITERTGRSA
;
A
#
# COMPACT_ATOMS: atom_id res chain seq x y z
N MET A 1 3.48 -3.86 -13.20
CA MET A 1 3.14 -5.00 -14.06
C MET A 1 4.39 -5.47 -14.78
N ILE A 2 4.40 -6.71 -15.28
CA ILE A 2 5.48 -7.24 -16.13
C ILE A 2 5.13 -7.12 -17.63
N LYS A 3 6.12 -7.26 -18.53
CA LYS A 3 5.91 -7.08 -19.99
C LYS A 3 4.78 -7.95 -20.57
N THR A 4 4.67 -9.20 -20.12
CA THR A 4 3.62 -10.12 -20.60
C THR A 4 2.23 -9.67 -20.15
N GLU A 5 2.11 -9.04 -18.98
CA GLU A 5 0.86 -8.45 -18.49
C GLU A 5 0.47 -7.20 -19.29
N ALA A 6 1.44 -6.36 -19.67
CA ALA A 6 1.18 -5.22 -20.56
C ALA A 6 0.67 -5.68 -21.93
N ALA A 7 1.29 -6.72 -22.52
CA ALA A 7 0.78 -7.34 -23.74
C ALA A 7 -0.63 -7.91 -23.59
N ALA A 8 -0.93 -8.55 -22.46
CA ALA A 8 -2.28 -9.04 -22.14
C ALA A 8 -3.30 -7.89 -22.01
N LEU A 9 -2.90 -6.77 -21.41
CA LEU A 9 -3.72 -5.57 -21.30
C LEU A 9 -4.03 -4.97 -22.68
N CYS A 10 -3.03 -4.85 -23.56
CA CYS A 10 -3.23 -4.37 -24.92
C CYS A 10 -4.18 -5.27 -25.72
N ARG A 11 -4.05 -6.61 -25.62
CA ARG A 11 -4.99 -7.55 -26.27
C ARG A 11 -6.41 -7.41 -25.73
N TYR A 12 -6.55 -7.24 -24.42
CA TYR A 12 -7.84 -6.99 -23.80
C TYR A 12 -8.49 -5.71 -24.34
N LEU A 13 -7.71 -4.62 -24.42
CA LEU A 13 -8.18 -3.35 -24.94
C LEU A 13 -8.48 -3.38 -26.44
N GLN A 14 -7.72 -4.12 -27.23
CA GLN A 14 -8.03 -4.35 -28.64
C GLN A 14 -9.42 -5.02 -28.80
N ALA A 15 -9.76 -5.95 -27.91
CA ALA A 15 -11.08 -6.58 -27.92
C ALA A 15 -12.19 -5.63 -27.47
N CYS A 16 -11.94 -4.77 -26.47
CA CYS A 16 -12.92 -3.78 -26.00
C CYS A 16 -13.09 -2.59 -26.95
N CYS A 17 -12.01 -2.18 -27.61
CA CYS A 17 -11.89 -0.98 -28.41
C CYS A 17 -11.35 -1.34 -29.81
N PRO A 18 -12.11 -2.07 -30.65
CA PRO A 18 -11.61 -2.61 -31.92
C PRO A 18 -11.18 -1.55 -32.95
N GLN A 19 -11.62 -0.30 -32.76
CA GLN A 19 -11.21 0.84 -33.61
C GLN A 19 -9.82 1.39 -33.25
N GLN A 20 -9.35 1.10 -32.04
CA GLN A 20 -8.03 1.51 -31.58
C GLN A 20 -6.97 0.59 -32.19
N LYS A 21 -6.01 1.18 -32.90
CA LYS A 21 -4.92 0.43 -33.52
C LYS A 21 -3.92 -0.03 -32.46
N PHE A 22 -3.64 -1.32 -32.46
CA PHE A 22 -2.58 -1.94 -31.69
C PHE A 22 -1.64 -2.65 -32.66
N ASP A 23 -0.33 -2.46 -32.48
CA ASP A 23 0.72 -3.12 -33.24
C ASP A 23 1.67 -3.90 -32.31
N GLN A 24 2.72 -4.46 -32.90
CA GLN A 24 3.72 -5.26 -32.20
C GLN A 24 4.57 -4.49 -31.17
N PHE A 25 4.62 -3.15 -31.25
CA PHE A 25 5.40 -2.31 -30.34
C PHE A 25 4.54 -1.64 -29.27
N THR A 26 3.23 -1.62 -29.47
CA THR A 26 2.29 -0.95 -28.56
C THR A 26 2.39 -1.50 -27.15
N SER A 27 2.57 -2.81 -26.98
CA SER A 27 2.70 -3.41 -25.64
C SER A 27 3.96 -2.99 -24.90
N ASP A 28 5.09 -2.78 -25.60
CA ASP A 28 6.33 -2.31 -24.98
C ASP A 28 6.19 -0.85 -24.52
N ALA A 29 5.64 0.02 -25.38
CA ALA A 29 5.37 1.41 -25.02
C ALA A 29 4.38 1.53 -23.84
N TRP A 30 3.37 0.65 -23.79
CA TRP A 30 2.42 0.61 -22.68
C TRP A 30 3.05 0.09 -21.39
N PHE A 31 3.95 -0.88 -21.49
CA PHE A 31 4.73 -1.34 -20.35
C PHE A 31 5.54 -0.19 -19.73
N ASP A 32 6.24 0.60 -20.55
CA ASP A 32 7.04 1.73 -20.07
C ASP A 32 6.21 2.76 -19.30
N LEU A 33 4.95 2.96 -19.69
CA LEU A 33 4.04 3.93 -19.06
C LEU A 33 3.31 3.38 -17.83
N LEU A 34 3.13 2.06 -17.74
CA LEU A 34 2.30 1.42 -16.72
C LEU A 34 3.08 0.45 -15.82
N ALA A 35 4.41 0.39 -15.93
CA ALA A 35 5.28 -0.55 -15.22
C ALA A 35 5.04 -0.57 -13.69
N ASP A 36 4.80 0.60 -13.10
CA ASP A 36 4.60 0.74 -11.64
C ASP A 36 3.17 0.38 -11.17
N MET A 37 2.27 0.04 -12.10
CA MET A 37 0.88 -0.31 -11.77
C MET A 37 0.68 -1.83 -11.72
N PRO A 38 0.00 -2.36 -10.69
CA PRO A 38 -0.42 -3.77 -10.69
C PRO A 38 -1.37 -4.08 -11.85
N PHE A 39 -1.21 -5.24 -12.49
CA PHE A 39 -2.02 -5.62 -13.67
C PHE A 39 -3.53 -5.66 -13.37
N GLY A 40 -3.94 -6.21 -12.23
CA GLY A 40 -5.35 -6.27 -11.83
C GLY A 40 -6.00 -4.89 -11.76
N LEU A 41 -5.30 -3.92 -11.16
CA LEU A 41 -5.73 -2.53 -11.09
C LEU A 41 -5.77 -1.89 -12.48
N ALA A 42 -4.73 -2.06 -13.29
CA ALA A 42 -4.65 -1.51 -14.63
C ALA A 42 -5.78 -2.01 -15.53
N LYS A 43 -6.07 -3.32 -15.49
CA LYS A 43 -7.17 -3.95 -16.24
C LYS A 43 -8.52 -3.42 -15.79
N LEU A 44 -8.77 -3.29 -14.48
CA LEU A 44 -10.04 -2.79 -13.97
C LEU A 44 -10.25 -1.30 -14.29
N ALA A 45 -9.20 -0.49 -14.19
CA ALA A 45 -9.24 0.91 -14.61
C ALA A 45 -9.48 1.04 -16.12
N ALA A 46 -8.77 0.25 -16.93
CA ALA A 46 -8.96 0.18 -18.39
C ALA A 46 -10.40 -0.21 -18.76
N GLN A 47 -10.98 -1.21 -18.09
CA GLN A 47 -12.37 -1.61 -18.27
C GLN A 47 -13.34 -0.45 -18.00
N ARG A 48 -13.13 0.33 -16.93
CA ARG A 48 -13.99 1.48 -16.58
C ARG A 48 -13.92 2.61 -17.60
N VAL A 49 -12.76 2.82 -18.23
CA VAL A 49 -12.62 3.79 -19.32
C VAL A 49 -13.30 3.24 -20.57
N ALA A 50 -12.97 2.02 -20.99
CA ALA A 50 -13.51 1.38 -22.20
C ALA A 50 -15.04 1.25 -22.18
N SER A 51 -15.66 1.14 -20.99
CA SER A 51 -17.13 1.07 -20.89
C SER A 51 -17.85 2.39 -21.22
N ARG A 52 -17.11 3.50 -21.36
CA ARG A 52 -17.67 4.85 -21.56
C ARG A 52 -17.27 5.47 -22.89
N GLN A 53 -16.21 4.97 -23.51
CA GLN A 53 -15.63 5.56 -24.70
C GLN A 53 -14.92 4.51 -25.57
N PRO A 54 -14.85 4.72 -26.89
CA PRO A 54 -14.31 3.75 -27.84
C PRO A 54 -12.78 3.70 -27.91
N PHE A 55 -12.06 4.55 -27.18
CA PHE A 55 -10.60 4.62 -27.14
C PHE A 55 -10.11 4.72 -25.69
N VAL A 56 -8.96 4.14 -25.39
CA VAL A 56 -8.34 4.16 -24.06
C VAL A 56 -6.86 4.51 -24.18
N SER A 57 -6.43 5.54 -23.46
CA SER A 57 -5.02 5.92 -23.32
C SER A 57 -4.43 5.48 -21.96
N PRO A 58 -3.11 5.28 -21.87
CA PRO A 58 -2.44 5.00 -20.60
C PRO A 58 -2.67 6.08 -19.52
N SER A 59 -2.74 7.35 -19.92
CA SER A 59 -3.00 8.46 -19.00
C SER A 59 -4.40 8.39 -18.37
N GLU A 60 -5.42 7.97 -19.12
CA GLU A 60 -6.77 7.75 -18.60
C GLU A 60 -6.85 6.57 -17.64
N ILE A 61 -6.09 5.50 -17.91
CA ILE A 61 -5.95 4.36 -16.99
C ILE A 61 -5.33 4.84 -15.69
N ILE A 62 -4.25 5.61 -15.74
CA ILE A 62 -3.58 6.18 -14.57
C ILE A 62 -4.52 7.11 -13.78
N ALA A 63 -5.23 8.01 -14.47
CA ALA A 63 -6.18 8.91 -13.83
C ALA A 63 -7.31 8.14 -13.15
N THR A 64 -7.85 7.12 -13.81
CA THR A 64 -8.92 6.27 -13.28
C THR A 64 -8.44 5.46 -12.08
N ALA A 65 -7.25 4.86 -12.15
CA ALA A 65 -6.64 4.12 -11.04
C ALA A 65 -6.40 5.04 -9.83
N LYS A 66 -5.91 6.27 -10.03
CA LYS A 66 -5.76 7.26 -8.96
C LYS A 66 -7.10 7.61 -8.31
N ALA A 67 -8.16 7.81 -9.10
CA ALA A 67 -9.50 8.06 -8.58
C ALA A 67 -10.04 6.87 -7.77
N MET A 68 -9.79 5.64 -8.23
CA MET A 68 -10.15 4.42 -7.51
C MET A 68 -9.44 4.31 -6.16
N ARG A 69 -8.12 4.53 -6.14
CA ARG A 69 -7.32 4.55 -4.92
C ARG A 69 -7.85 5.59 -3.93
N LYS A 70 -8.08 6.83 -4.38
CA LYS A 70 -8.61 7.91 -3.55
C LYS A 70 -9.96 7.58 -2.91
N ALA A 71 -10.79 6.77 -3.57
CA ALA A 71 -12.08 6.36 -3.01
C ALA A 71 -11.97 5.27 -1.92
N VAL A 72 -10.93 4.43 -1.98
CA VAL A 72 -10.76 3.26 -1.09
C VAL A 72 -9.79 3.55 0.07
N ASP A 73 -8.79 4.40 -0.16
CA ASP A 73 -7.72 4.75 0.78
C ASP A 73 -8.21 5.16 2.19
N PRO A 74 -9.24 6.03 2.35
CA PRO A 74 -9.71 6.40 3.69
C PRO A 74 -10.28 5.22 4.47
N HIS A 75 -10.92 4.27 3.78
CA HIS A 75 -11.52 3.10 4.44
C HIS A 75 -10.44 2.15 4.95
N ILE A 76 -9.43 1.86 4.11
CA ILE A 76 -8.30 0.99 4.48
C ILE A 76 -7.46 1.63 5.58
N THR A 77 -7.20 2.93 5.50
CA THR A 77 -6.47 3.66 6.54
C THR A 77 -7.19 3.54 7.88
N ARG A 78 -8.50 3.80 7.92
CA ARG A 78 -9.29 3.65 9.14
C ARG A 78 -9.26 2.22 9.69
N LEU A 79 -9.38 1.22 8.83
CA LEU A 79 -9.33 -0.18 9.24
C LEU A 79 -7.97 -0.56 9.85
N LEU A 80 -6.86 -0.07 9.29
CA LEU A 80 -5.53 -0.27 9.88
C LEU A 80 -5.32 0.52 11.16
N ASP A 81 -5.95 1.69 11.32
CA ASP A 81 -5.92 2.44 12.59
C ASP A 81 -6.65 1.65 13.69
N GLU A 82 -7.74 0.97 13.35
CA GLU A 82 -8.52 0.12 14.26
C GLU A 82 -7.79 -1.20 14.62
N THR A 83 -7.07 -1.83 13.68
CA THR A 83 -6.48 -3.16 13.88
C THR A 83 -5.03 -3.17 14.35
N GLU A 84 -4.17 -2.26 13.87
CA GLU A 84 -2.73 -2.28 14.18
C GLU A 84 -2.37 -1.42 15.40
N GLY A 85 -3.34 -0.69 15.96
CA GLY A 85 -3.15 0.18 17.11
C GLY A 85 -2.37 1.47 16.79
N ALA A 86 -2.17 2.28 17.83
CA ALA A 86 -1.50 3.58 17.70
C ALA A 86 -0.02 3.43 17.37
N ALA A 87 0.54 4.47 16.73
CA ALA A 87 1.93 4.53 16.34
C ALA A 87 2.91 4.30 17.51
N PRO A 88 4.16 3.84 17.25
CA PRO A 88 5.16 3.59 18.28
C PRO A 88 5.34 4.79 19.21
N ALA A 89 5.44 4.54 20.51
CA ALA A 89 5.54 5.59 21.53
C ALA A 89 6.87 6.38 21.50
N ASP A 90 7.89 5.85 20.84
CA ASP A 90 9.23 6.46 20.72
C ASP A 90 9.43 7.06 19.31
N PRO A 91 9.49 8.40 19.17
CA PRO A 91 9.63 9.08 17.88
C PRO A 91 11.03 8.94 17.23
N ASP A 92 12.08 8.61 18.00
CA ASP A 92 13.46 8.91 17.57
C ASP A 92 14.26 7.73 17.00
N ALA A 93 13.81 6.48 17.13
CA ALA A 93 14.54 5.33 16.56
C ALA A 93 13.84 4.65 15.38
N ASP A 94 12.50 4.58 15.37
CA ASP A 94 11.77 3.73 14.42
C ASP A 94 10.55 4.41 13.75
N TRP A 95 10.30 5.69 14.05
CA TRP A 95 9.12 6.41 13.53
C TRP A 95 9.06 6.49 12.01
N ILE A 96 10.19 6.81 11.36
CA ILE A 96 10.27 6.94 9.90
C ILE A 96 10.08 5.57 9.24
N ALA A 97 10.70 4.53 9.81
CA ALA A 97 10.57 3.16 9.31
C ALA A 97 9.12 2.66 9.44
N TRP A 98 8.49 2.90 10.60
CA TRP A 98 7.08 2.61 10.83
C TRP A 98 6.17 3.36 9.86
N CYS A 99 6.36 4.68 9.71
CA CYS A 99 5.59 5.50 8.77
C CYS A 99 5.71 4.98 7.32
N LYS A 100 6.91 4.59 6.91
CA LYS A 100 7.17 4.04 5.57
C LYS A 100 6.45 2.71 5.40
N ALA A 101 6.66 1.76 6.31
CA ALA A 101 6.03 0.44 6.28
C ALA A 101 4.50 0.55 6.28
N ARG A 102 3.93 1.44 7.10
CA ARG A 102 2.50 1.69 7.15
C ARG A 102 1.96 2.24 5.83
N ARG A 103 2.62 3.24 5.21
CA ARG A 103 2.20 3.77 3.90
C ARG A 103 2.26 2.72 2.80
N GLU A 104 3.31 1.91 2.78
CA GLU A 104 3.46 0.81 1.83
C GLU A 104 2.35 -0.24 2.02
N ARG A 105 1.99 -0.55 3.27
CA ARG A 105 0.90 -1.47 3.62
C ARG A 105 -0.47 -0.93 3.22
N VAL A 106 -0.77 0.35 3.50
CA VAL A 106 -2.00 1.01 3.04
C VAL A 106 -2.09 0.92 1.50
N ALA A 107 -1.02 1.31 0.79
CA ALA A 107 -1.02 1.27 -0.68
C ALA A 107 -1.27 -0.13 -1.23
N TYR A 108 -0.64 -1.15 -0.65
CA TYR A 108 -0.83 -2.54 -1.01
C TYR A 108 -2.29 -3.00 -0.81
N LEU A 109 -2.86 -2.75 0.37
CA LEU A 109 -4.21 -3.17 0.71
C LEU A 109 -5.28 -2.43 -0.11
N VAL A 110 -5.06 -1.16 -0.45
CA VAL A 110 -5.93 -0.41 -1.36
C VAL A 110 -5.94 -1.06 -2.74
N ASP A 111 -4.77 -1.37 -3.30
CA ASP A 111 -4.68 -2.00 -4.62
C ASP A 111 -5.31 -3.40 -4.62
N LEU A 112 -5.11 -4.16 -3.54
CA LEU A 112 -5.72 -5.47 -3.34
C LEU A 112 -7.26 -5.37 -3.27
N ALA A 113 -7.81 -4.51 -2.41
CA ALA A 113 -9.25 -4.34 -2.23
C ALA A 113 -9.96 -3.88 -3.53
N ILE A 114 -9.26 -3.09 -4.35
CA ILE A 114 -9.75 -2.71 -5.66
C ILE A 114 -9.76 -3.92 -6.62
N ALA A 115 -8.68 -4.69 -6.66
CA ALA A 115 -8.52 -5.83 -7.57
C ALA A 115 -9.47 -6.99 -7.25
N THR A 116 -9.77 -7.24 -5.97
CA THR A 116 -10.67 -8.31 -5.51
C THR A 116 -12.16 -7.97 -5.68
N LYS A 117 -12.50 -6.77 -6.17
CA LYS A 117 -13.87 -6.22 -6.20
C LYS A 117 -14.52 -6.30 -4.81
N ALA A 118 -14.28 -5.29 -3.98
CA ALA A 118 -15.13 -4.94 -2.85
C ALA A 118 -16.57 -4.54 -3.27
N ALA A 119 -17.28 -5.43 -3.97
CA ALA A 119 -18.72 -5.39 -4.20
C ALA A 119 -19.46 -6.28 -3.19
N THR A 120 -18.75 -6.90 -2.25
CA THR A 120 -19.36 -7.67 -1.14
C THR A 120 -18.54 -7.38 0.11
N PHE A 121 -18.91 -6.30 0.79
CA PHE A 121 -18.26 -5.80 2.00
C PHE A 121 -18.67 -6.65 3.22
N GLY A 122 -17.71 -7.08 4.03
CA GLY A 122 -17.98 -7.69 5.34
C GLY A 122 -16.87 -8.64 5.78
N ASP A 123 -17.01 -9.92 5.42
CA ASP A 123 -16.29 -11.00 6.12
C ASP A 123 -15.01 -11.46 5.40
N GLU A 124 -14.99 -11.51 4.06
CA GLU A 124 -13.80 -11.96 3.29
C GLU A 124 -12.59 -11.03 3.41
N LEU A 125 -12.82 -9.72 3.60
CA LEU A 125 -11.71 -8.76 3.72
C LEU A 125 -11.07 -8.81 5.10
N VAL A 126 -11.84 -9.14 6.15
CA VAL A 126 -11.32 -9.36 7.50
C VAL A 126 -10.38 -10.56 7.49
N GLU A 127 -10.75 -11.66 6.84
CA GLU A 127 -9.91 -12.86 6.70
C GLU A 127 -8.63 -12.58 5.88
N GLN A 128 -8.70 -11.80 4.79
CA GLN A 128 -7.50 -11.45 4.03
C GLN A 128 -6.59 -10.43 4.74
N VAL A 129 -7.17 -9.48 5.50
CA VAL A 129 -6.39 -8.56 6.34
C VAL A 129 -5.67 -9.31 7.46
N THR A 130 -6.30 -10.36 8.02
CA THR A 130 -5.70 -11.19 9.08
C THR A 130 -4.80 -12.30 8.54
N ALA A 131 -4.99 -12.76 7.30
CA ALA A 131 -4.20 -13.83 6.67
C ALA A 131 -2.92 -13.34 5.94
N VAL A 132 -2.77 -12.03 5.69
CA VAL A 132 -1.51 -11.47 5.16
C VAL A 132 -0.47 -11.39 6.28
N ASP A 133 0.16 -12.55 6.47
CA ASP A 133 1.50 -12.80 7.00
C ASP A 133 1.90 -11.97 8.24
N ALA A 134 1.34 -12.36 9.39
CA ALA A 134 1.82 -11.93 10.71
C ALA A 134 3.32 -12.24 10.92
N ASP A 135 3.88 -13.18 10.16
CA ASP A 135 5.29 -13.57 10.24
C ASP A 135 6.22 -12.69 9.37
N ARG A 136 5.67 -11.78 8.55
CA ARG A 136 6.46 -10.80 7.79
C ARG A 136 6.88 -9.57 8.61
N LEU A 137 6.44 -9.51 9.87
CA LEU A 137 7.01 -8.65 10.91
C LEU A 137 7.74 -9.56 11.91
N PRO A 138 9.08 -9.72 11.82
CA PRO A 138 9.83 -10.27 12.93
C PRO A 138 9.99 -9.14 13.94
N LEU A 139 8.95 -8.85 14.70
CA LEU A 139 9.12 -8.25 16.02
C LEU A 139 9.07 -9.42 17.00
N GLU A 140 10.15 -10.22 17.04
CA GLU A 140 10.35 -11.06 18.22
C GLU A 140 10.22 -10.14 19.44
N PRO A 141 9.42 -10.54 20.46
CA PRO A 141 9.33 -9.77 21.68
C PRO A 141 10.71 -9.73 22.31
N LYS A 142 11.40 -8.59 22.16
CA LYS A 142 12.72 -8.39 22.73
C LYS A 142 12.61 -8.63 24.23
N PRO A 143 13.48 -9.45 24.85
CA PRO A 143 13.44 -9.70 26.28
C PRO A 143 13.45 -8.34 26.98
N GLN A 144 12.48 -8.15 27.89
CA GLN A 144 12.34 -6.92 28.66
C GLN A 144 13.67 -6.66 29.38
N LEU A 145 14.44 -5.71 28.86
CA LEU A 145 15.60 -5.20 29.56
C LEU A 145 15.09 -4.63 30.88
N PRO A 146 15.79 -4.89 32.00
CA PRO A 146 15.36 -4.40 33.29
C PRO A 146 15.11 -2.90 33.20
N ILE A 147 13.93 -2.48 33.68
CA ILE A 147 13.57 -1.07 33.78
C ILE A 147 14.60 -0.45 34.72
N VAL A 148 15.60 0.21 34.14
CA VAL A 148 16.51 1.06 34.89
C VAL A 148 15.70 2.29 35.27
N ASP A 149 15.42 2.43 36.56
CA ASP A 149 14.77 3.64 37.09
C ASP A 149 15.73 4.82 36.98
N ARG A 150 15.73 5.44 35.80
CA ARG A 150 16.57 6.60 35.47
C ARG A 150 16.33 7.78 36.41
N LYS A 151 15.19 7.85 37.14
CA LYS A 151 14.98 8.89 38.15
C LYS A 151 15.83 8.66 39.38
N ALA A 152 16.03 7.41 39.80
CA ALA A 152 16.92 7.08 40.91
C ALA A 152 18.39 7.39 40.56
N ASP A 153 18.81 7.12 39.32
CA ASP A 153 20.18 7.40 38.86
C ASP A 153 20.47 8.90 38.71
N ILE A 154 19.49 9.69 38.26
CA ILE A 154 19.65 11.14 38.13
C ILE A 154 19.78 11.81 39.51
N VAL A 155 19.01 11.37 40.51
CA VAL A 155 19.11 11.89 41.90
C VAL A 155 20.48 11.58 42.51
N GLN A 156 21.04 10.39 42.27
CA GLN A 156 22.40 10.06 42.76
C GLN A 156 23.51 10.88 42.09
N ILE A 157 23.32 11.33 40.85
CA ILE A 157 24.28 12.18 40.14
C ILE A 157 24.21 13.63 40.65
N THR A 158 23.02 14.18 40.89
CA THR A 158 22.90 15.54 41.47
C THR A 158 23.37 15.62 42.92
N GLU A 159 23.14 14.58 43.73
CA GLU A 159 23.61 14.56 45.14
C GLU A 159 25.14 14.43 45.27
N ARG A 160 25.81 13.76 44.32
CA ARG A 160 27.28 13.68 44.27
C ARG A 160 27.94 14.99 43.83
N THR A 161 27.25 15.79 43.03
CA THR A 161 27.82 17.03 42.47
C THR A 161 27.63 18.24 43.40
N GLY A 162 26.77 18.14 44.41
CA GLY A 162 26.48 19.20 45.39
C GLY A 162 27.28 19.17 46.70
N ARG A 163 28.24 18.24 46.88
CA ARG A 163 29.06 18.12 48.11
C ARG A 163 30.54 18.51 47.96
N SER A 164 30.91 19.14 46.86
CA SER A 164 32.23 19.78 46.70
C SER A 164 32.08 21.25 46.32
N ALA A 165 31.68 22.06 47.31
CA ALA A 165 31.94 23.49 47.39
C ALA A 165 32.03 23.88 48.86
#